data_AF-A0A6B3F5H8-F1
#
_entry.id   AF-A0A6B3F5H8-F1
#
_cell.length_a   1.000
_cell.length_b   1.000
_cell.length_c   1.000
_cell.angle_alpha   90.00
_cell.angle_beta   90.00
_cell.angle_gamma   90.00
#
_symmetry.space_group_name_H-M   'P 1'
#
loop_
_entity.id
_entity.type
_entity.pdbx_description
1 polymer ?
#
loop_
_entity_poly.entity_id
_entity_poly.type
_entity_poly.pdbx_seq_one_letter_code
_entity_poly.pdbx_strand_id
1 'polypeptide(L)'
;WFFVAAALFWMIYDQGGSTLSLFGDERTTNSLFGFDFPTSWYQSVNPVFIMALAPVTAWIWLALNRRGKEPSTATKFASGLFLIGVSFFVFLIPLLDTSANERVSPMWLVAI
;
A
#
# COMPACT_ATOMS: atom_id res chain seq x y z
N TRP A 1 3.19 20.48 -12.96
CA TRP A 1 2.06 19.63 -12.52
C TRP A 1 2.49 18.18 -12.33
N PHE A 2 3.13 17.53 -13.33
CA PHE A 2 3.60 16.15 -13.21
C PHE A 2 4.56 15.94 -12.03
N PHE A 3 5.52 16.85 -11.83
CA PHE A 3 6.46 16.78 -10.70
C PHE A 3 5.76 16.88 -9.33
N VAL A 4 4.72 17.70 -9.23
CA VAL A 4 3.92 17.82 -7.99
C VAL A 4 3.17 16.51 -7.71
N ALA A 5 2.58 15.91 -8.75
CA ALA A 5 1.90 14.63 -8.62
C ALA A 5 2.87 13.48 -8.25
N ALA A 6 4.08 13.47 -8.81
CA ALA A 6 5.13 12.53 -8.44
C ALA A 6 5.62 12.75 -7.00
N ALA A 7 5.80 14.01 -6.58
CA ALA A 7 6.17 14.34 -5.20
C ALA A 7 5.11 13.86 -4.20
N LEU A 8 3.83 14.05 -4.51
CA LEU A 8 2.72 13.56 -3.68
C LEU A 8 2.71 12.03 -3.59
N PHE A 9 2.91 11.34 -4.72
CA PHE A 9 3.02 9.88 -4.75
C PHE A 9 4.13 9.40 -3.82
N TRP A 10 5.36 9.89 -4.02
CA TRP A 10 6.52 9.45 -3.23
C TRP A 10 6.42 9.83 -1.77
N MET A 11 5.84 11.01 -1.45
CA MET A 11 5.60 11.42 -0.07
C MET A 11 4.71 10.43 0.69
N ILE A 12 3.68 9.87 0.04
CA ILE A 12 2.84 8.84 0.68
C ILE A 12 3.57 7.49 0.70
N TYR A 13 4.24 7.13 -0.39
CA TYR A 13 4.96 5.86 -0.52
C TYR A 13 6.03 5.69 0.57
N ASP A 14 6.82 6.74 0.81
CA ASP A 14 7.93 6.73 1.76
C ASP A 14 7.45 6.65 3.23
N GLN A 15 6.16 6.85 3.49
CA GLN A 15 5.58 6.59 4.82
C GLN A 15 5.60 5.11 5.18
N GLY A 16 5.66 4.21 4.19
CA GLY A 16 5.79 2.77 4.40
C GLY A 16 7.02 2.40 5.24
N GLY A 17 8.16 3.08 5.01
CA GLY A 17 9.40 2.86 5.76
C GLY A 17 9.44 3.54 7.13
N SER A 18 8.58 4.54 7.35
CA SER A 18 8.62 5.41 8.53
C SER A 18 7.35 5.29 9.39
N THR A 19 6.30 6.07 9.10
CA THR A 19 5.06 6.13 9.87
C THR A 19 4.41 4.76 10.03
N LEU A 20 4.32 3.97 8.96
CA LEU A 20 3.68 2.64 9.01
C LEU A 20 4.50 1.66 9.84
N SER A 21 5.83 1.72 9.76
CA SER A 21 6.72 0.92 10.62
C SER A 21 6.48 1.22 12.09
N LEU A 22 6.40 2.50 12.46
CA LEU A 22 6.16 2.91 13.85
C LEU A 22 4.76 2.49 14.33
N PHE A 23 3.76 2.62 13.47
CA PHE A 23 2.40 2.16 13.77
C PHE A 23 2.33 0.64 13.98
N GLY A 24 3.07 -0.13 13.17
CA GLY A 24 3.23 -1.56 13.36
C GLY A 24 3.85 -1.91 14.71
N ASP A 25 4.80 -1.11 15.19
CA ASP A 25 5.48 -1.36 16.45
C ASP A 25 4.63 -0.99 17.67
N GLU A 26 4.01 0.18 17.64
CA GLU A 26 3.34 0.76 18.81
C GLU A 26 1.86 0.36 18.90
N ARG A 27 1.18 0.17 17.76
CA ARG A 27 -0.28 0.10 17.68
C ARG A 27 -0.82 -1.21 17.17
N THR A 28 0.01 -2.17 16.81
CA THR A 28 -0.41 -3.44 16.22
C THR A 28 -0.06 -4.60 17.14
N THR A 29 -0.89 -5.65 17.18
CA THR A 29 -0.63 -6.83 18.03
C THR A 29 0.56 -7.68 17.55
N ASN A 30 0.94 -7.56 16.27
CA ASN A 30 2.01 -8.32 15.62
C ASN A 30 1.95 -9.83 15.87
N SER A 31 0.72 -10.34 15.98
CA SER A 31 0.41 -11.75 16.15
C SER A 31 -0.68 -12.13 15.17
N LEU A 32 -0.48 -13.22 14.43
CA LEU A 32 -1.45 -13.74 13.48
C LEU A 32 -1.61 -15.25 13.70
N PHE A 33 -2.84 -15.71 13.92
CA PHE A 33 -3.14 -17.11 14.24
C PHE A 33 -2.33 -17.68 15.43
N GLY A 34 -1.94 -16.82 16.39
CA GLY A 34 -1.12 -17.19 17.55
C GLY A 34 0.38 -17.26 17.28
N PHE A 35 0.85 -16.85 16.09
CA PHE A 35 2.25 -16.69 15.76
C PHE A 35 2.66 -15.22 15.82
N ASP A 36 3.63 -14.91 16.69
CA ASP A 36 4.18 -13.58 16.82
C ASP A 36 5.30 -13.36 15.79
N PHE A 37 5.33 -12.17 15.20
CA PHE A 37 6.32 -11.81 14.18
C PHE A 37 6.89 -10.40 14.42
N PRO A 38 8.12 -10.10 13.96
CA PRO A 38 8.71 -8.79 14.15
C PRO A 38 8.09 -7.76 13.20
N THR A 39 7.95 -6.52 13.66
CA THR A 39 7.46 -5.36 12.88
C THR A 39 8.20 -5.18 11.55
N SER A 40 9.48 -5.57 11.49
CA SER A 40 10.28 -5.49 10.25
C SER A 40 9.70 -6.27 9.07
N TRP A 41 8.84 -7.26 9.30
CA TRP A 41 8.18 -8.01 8.23
C TRP A 41 7.23 -7.15 7.39
N TYR A 42 6.68 -6.06 7.93
CA TYR A 42 5.86 -5.14 7.14
C TYR A 42 6.63 -4.53 5.96
N GLN A 43 7.96 -4.36 6.08
CA GLN A 43 8.80 -3.89 4.96
C GLN A 43 8.86 -4.88 3.80
N SER A 44 8.56 -6.15 4.04
CA SER A 44 8.52 -7.19 3.00
C SER A 44 7.17 -7.26 2.29
N VAL A 45 6.11 -6.65 2.81
CA VAL A 45 4.76 -6.66 2.21
C VAL A 45 4.78 -6.06 0.82
N ASN A 46 5.41 -4.90 0.65
CA ASN A 46 5.51 -4.20 -0.64
C ASN A 46 6.20 -5.05 -1.73
N PRO A 47 7.44 -5.57 -1.55
CA PRO A 47 8.07 -6.39 -2.57
C PRO A 47 7.31 -7.69 -2.84
N VAL A 48 6.67 -8.30 -1.84
CA VAL A 48 5.83 -9.49 -2.04
C VAL A 48 4.64 -9.18 -2.96
N PHE A 49 3.93 -8.07 -2.73
CA PHE A 49 2.84 -7.67 -3.61
C PHE A 49 3.31 -7.31 -5.01
N ILE A 50 4.44 -6.63 -5.15
CA ILE A 50 5.01 -6.35 -6.49
C ILE A 50 5.31 -7.66 -7.21
N MET A 51 5.98 -8.61 -6.57
CA MET A 51 6.29 -9.91 -7.19
C MET A 51 5.03 -10.69 -7.57
N ALA A 52 4.00 -10.68 -6.74
CA ALA A 52 2.75 -11.38 -7.00
C ALA A 52 1.90 -10.71 -8.10
N LEU A 53 1.81 -9.38 -8.10
CA LEU A 53 0.91 -8.62 -8.96
C LEU A 53 1.56 -8.16 -10.28
N ALA A 54 2.88 -8.05 -10.36
CA ALA A 54 3.59 -7.70 -11.59
C ALA A 54 3.24 -8.61 -12.78
N PRO A 55 3.27 -9.95 -12.69
CA PRO A 55 2.93 -10.81 -13.82
C PRO A 55 1.46 -10.66 -14.24
N VAL A 56 0.54 -10.51 -13.28
CA VAL A 56 -0.88 -10.27 -13.53
C VAL A 56 -1.09 -8.95 -14.27
N THR A 57 -0.43 -7.90 -13.79
CA THR A 57 -0.53 -6.55 -14.36
C THR A 57 0.08 -6.50 -15.76
N ALA A 58 1.21 -7.16 -15.98
CA ALA A 58 1.82 -7.31 -17.30
C ALA A 58 0.88 -8.04 -18.28
N TRP A 59 0.23 -9.12 -17.83
CA TRP A 59 -0.75 -9.85 -18.65
C TRP A 59 -1.95 -8.97 -19.03
N ILE A 60 -2.49 -8.18 -18.10
CA ILE A 60 -3.56 -7.21 -18.35
C ILE A 60 -3.14 -6.20 -19.42
N TRP A 61 -1.93 -5.64 -19.32
CA TRP A 61 -1.43 -4.68 -20.31
C TRP A 61 -1.28 -5.29 -21.70
N LEU A 62 -0.72 -6.50 -21.79
CA LEU A 62 -0.62 -7.22 -23.06
C LEU A 62 -2.00 -7.50 -23.67
N ALA A 63 -2.98 -7.89 -22.86
CA ALA A 63 -4.35 -8.12 -23.31
C ALA A 63 -5.04 -6.84 -23.82
N LEU A 64 -4.83 -5.71 -23.13
CA LEU A 64 -5.37 -4.40 -23.54
C LEU A 64 -4.70 -3.88 -24.82
N ASN A 65 -3.38 -4.02 -24.93
CA ASN A 65 -2.63 -3.62 -26.13
C ASN A 65 -3.08 -4.41 -27.36
N ARG A 66 -3.26 -5.73 -27.25
CA ARG A 66 -3.81 -6.57 -28.34
C ARG A 66 -5.19 -6.12 -28.84
N ARG A 67 -5.96 -5.41 -28.01
CA ARG A 67 -7.28 -4.87 -28.34
C ARG A 67 -7.23 -3.39 -28.78
N GLY A 68 -6.04 -2.79 -28.87
CA GLY A 68 -5.87 -1.37 -29.14
C GLY A 68 -6.44 -0.45 -28.05
N LYS A 69 -6.59 -0.95 -26.81
CA LYS A 69 -7.19 -0.24 -25.67
C LYS A 69 -6.17 0.05 -24.57
N GLU A 70 -4.90 0.18 -24.91
CA GLU A 70 -3.88 0.50 -23.94
C GLU A 70 -4.08 1.95 -23.41
N PRO A 71 -4.22 2.15 -22.08
CA PRO A 71 -4.34 3.49 -21.53
C PRO A 71 -3.07 4.30 -21.74
N SER A 72 -3.22 5.61 -21.93
CA SER A 72 -2.08 6.52 -22.05
C SER A 72 -1.19 6.49 -20.80
N THR A 73 0.07 6.88 -20.95
CA THR A 73 1.01 7.01 -19.81
C THR A 73 0.45 7.91 -18.71
N ALA A 74 -0.23 9.00 -19.07
CA ALA A 74 -0.88 9.90 -18.11
C ALA A 74 -2.00 9.21 -17.34
N THR A 75 -2.82 8.38 -18.00
CA THR A 75 -3.89 7.60 -17.35
C THR A 75 -3.34 6.56 -16.39
N LYS A 76 -2.28 5.83 -16.78
CA LYS A 76 -1.60 4.89 -15.90
C LYS A 76 -1.04 5.58 -14.66
N PHE A 77 -0.37 6.73 -14.84
CA PHE A 77 0.16 7.50 -13.72
C PHE A 77 -0.95 8.04 -12.80
N ALA A 78 -2.03 8.58 -13.37
CA ALA A 78 -3.18 9.04 -12.60
C ALA A 78 -3.83 7.91 -11.80
N SER A 79 -3.92 6.69 -12.36
CA SER A 79 -4.41 5.52 -11.62
C SER A 79 -3.50 5.14 -10.45
N GLY A 80 -2.18 5.20 -10.61
CA GLY A 80 -1.23 4.98 -9.52
C GLY A 80 -1.36 6.03 -8.41
N LEU A 81 -1.50 7.30 -8.78
CA LEU A 81 -1.71 8.40 -7.83
C LEU A 81 -3.04 8.26 -7.08
N PHE A 82 -4.10 7.83 -7.77
CA PHE A 82 -5.38 7.56 -7.14
C PHE A 82 -5.28 6.41 -6.15
N LEU A 83 -4.66 5.30 -6.54
CA LEU A 83 -4.50 4.11 -5.70
C LEU A 83 -3.69 4.39 -4.43
N ILE A 84 -2.58 5.14 -4.54
CA ILE A 84 -1.79 5.50 -3.35
C ILE A 84 -2.52 6.51 -2.44
N GLY A 85 -3.38 7.37 -3.00
CA GLY A 85 -4.26 8.21 -2.19
C GLY A 85 -5.27 7.35 -1.42
N VAL A 86 -5.90 6.38 -2.10
CA VAL A 86 -6.85 5.44 -1.48
C VAL A 86 -6.19 4.61 -0.37
N SER A 87 -4.96 4.13 -0.57
CA SER A 87 -4.27 3.34 0.46
C SER A 87 -4.06 4.15 1.75
N PHE A 88 -3.75 5.44 1.63
CA PHE A 88 -3.64 6.32 2.79
C PHE A 88 -4.98 6.54 3.49
N PHE A 89 -6.10 6.58 2.77
CA PHE A 89 -7.43 6.61 3.41
C PHE A 89 -7.76 5.31 4.16
N VAL A 90 -7.37 4.14 3.61
CA VAL A 90 -7.51 2.85 4.30
C VAL A 90 -6.73 2.84 5.62
N PHE A 91 -5.54 3.44 5.64
CA PHE A 91 -4.74 3.61 6.85
C PHE A 91 -5.41 4.47 7.93
N LEU A 92 -6.23 5.45 7.56
CA LEU A 92 -6.92 6.32 8.52
C LEU A 92 -8.02 5.58 9.31
N ILE A 93 -8.61 4.52 8.75
CA ILE A 93 -9.73 3.81 9.39
C ILE A 93 -9.37 3.28 10.79
N PRO A 94 -8.29 2.50 10.99
CA PRO A 94 -7.91 2.04 12.33
C PRO A 94 -7.53 3.20 13.27
N LEU A 95 -7.05 4.33 12.77
CA LEU A 95 -6.75 5.51 13.59
C LEU A 95 -8.00 6.21 14.13
N LEU A 96 -9.14 6.08 13.44
CA LEU A 96 -10.42 6.64 13.88
C LEU A 96 -11.10 5.78 14.95
N ASP A 97 -10.85 4.48 14.96
CA ASP A 97 -11.50 3.50 15.85
C ASP A 97 -10.65 3.16 17.09
N THR A 98 -9.45 3.74 17.23
CA THR A 98 -8.64 3.53 18.44
C THR A 98 -9.23 4.28 19.63
N SER A 99 -10.11 3.60 20.38
CA SER A 99 -10.12 3.79 21.82
C SER A 99 -8.67 3.64 22.31
N ALA A 100 -8.18 4.59 23.12
CA ALA A 100 -6.75 4.91 23.26
C ALA A 100 -5.80 3.77 23.73
N ASN A 101 -6.31 2.55 23.93
CA ASN A 101 -5.57 1.45 24.53
C ASN A 101 -5.68 0.09 23.80
N GLU A 102 -6.42 0.00 22.69
CA GLU A 102 -6.54 -1.25 21.93
C GLU A 102 -5.59 -1.28 20.72
N ARG A 103 -4.80 -2.36 20.62
CA ARG A 103 -3.93 -2.64 19.47
C ARG A 103 -4.78 -3.16 18.32
N VAL A 104 -4.51 -2.69 17.11
CA VAL A 104 -5.24 -3.08 15.90
C VAL A 104 -4.68 -4.34 15.24
N SER A 105 -5.48 -4.94 14.37
CA SER A 105 -5.07 -6.12 13.60
C SER A 105 -3.93 -5.80 12.62
N PRO A 106 -2.93 -6.69 12.47
CA PRO A 106 -1.85 -6.54 11.50
C PRO A 106 -2.32 -6.50 10.04
N MET A 107 -3.52 -7.00 9.76
CA MET A 107 -4.08 -7.00 8.40
C MET A 107 -4.33 -5.61 7.85
N TRP A 108 -4.45 -4.58 8.70
CA TRP A 108 -4.54 -3.20 8.24
C TRP A 108 -3.28 -2.74 7.52
N LEU A 109 -2.11 -3.05 8.07
CA LEU A 109 -0.82 -2.72 7.44
C LEU A 109 -0.55 -3.55 6.19
N VAL A 110 -1.15 -4.74 6.08
CA VAL A 110 -1.08 -5.57 4.86
C VAL A 110 -2.03 -5.06 3.77
N ALA A 111 -3.11 -4.39 4.13
CA ALA A 111 -4.11 -3.90 3.17
C ALA A 111 -3.75 -2.57 2.50
N ILE A 112 -2.74 -1.87 3.01
CA ILE A 112 -2.27 -0.55 2.53
C ILE A 112 -1.11 -0.73 1.55
#